data_AF-X0ZZY0-F1
#
_entry.id   AF-X0ZZY0-F1
#
_cell.length_a   1.000
_cell.length_b   1.000
_cell.length_c   1.000
_cell.angle_alpha   90.00
_cell.angle_beta   90.00
_cell.angle_gamma   90.00
#
_symmetry.space_group_name_H-M   'P 1'
#
loop_
_entity.id
_entity.type
_entity.pdbx_description
1 polymer ?
#
loop_
_entity_poly.entity_id
_entity_poly.type
_entity_poly.pdbx_seq_one_letter_code
_entity_poly.pdbx_strand_id
1 'polypeptide(L)'
;MVKKVSNGMSEFFGWFPSTVFRNNTCLFAPNFANTCAFDTKEGLVIFDVPIRQFGQKTFDEVRKFTNKPVKYIIYSHGHFDHAFGYGPFIEEIKKKGGRCLK
;
A
#
# COMPACT_ATOMS: atom_id res chain seq x y z
N MET A 1 20.12 4.33 -28.23
CA MET A 1 18.65 4.50 -28.23
C MET A 1 18.15 4.23 -26.81
N VAL A 2 17.78 5.25 -26.04
CA VAL A 2 17.27 5.07 -24.67
C VAL A 2 15.78 4.79 -24.77
N LYS A 3 15.35 3.61 -24.34
CA LYS A 3 13.93 3.25 -24.32
C LYS A 3 13.26 4.09 -23.24
N LYS A 4 12.20 4.83 -23.58
CA LYS A 4 11.37 5.54 -22.60
C LYS A 4 10.76 4.49 -21.67
N VAL A 5 11.24 4.43 -20.43
CA VAL A 5 10.78 3.47 -19.41
C VAL A 5 9.57 3.97 -18.63
N SER A 6 9.20 5.25 -18.79
CA SER A 6 8.06 5.84 -18.09
C SER A 6 7.10 6.61 -18.98
N ASN A 7 5.79 6.50 -18.76
CA ASN A 7 4.73 7.30 -19.39
C ASN A 7 4.52 8.70 -18.76
N GLY A 8 5.44 9.16 -17.91
CA GLY A 8 5.46 10.52 -17.36
C GLY A 8 4.68 10.66 -16.06
N MET A 9 4.09 11.83 -15.83
CA MET A 9 3.40 12.20 -14.58
C MET A 9 2.33 11.19 -14.13
N SER A 10 1.63 10.53 -15.05
CA SER A 10 0.62 9.53 -14.70
C SER A 10 1.18 8.38 -13.89
N GLU A 11 2.38 7.91 -14.23
CA GLU A 11 3.04 6.83 -13.47
C GLU A 11 3.58 7.32 -12.14
N PHE A 12 4.06 8.57 -12.10
CA PHE A 12 4.55 9.19 -10.87
C PHE A 12 3.45 9.38 -9.83
N PHE A 13 2.23 9.73 -10.26
CA PHE A 13 1.07 9.89 -9.38
C PHE A 13 0.24 8.61 -9.21
N GLY A 14 0.60 7.53 -9.92
CA GLY A 14 -0.14 6.28 -9.88
C GLY A 14 -1.57 6.39 -10.42
N TRP A 15 -1.80 7.17 -11.48
CA TRP A 15 -3.09 7.29 -12.15
C TRP A 15 -3.37 6.13 -13.10
N PHE A 16 -3.28 4.92 -12.55
CA PHE A 16 -3.67 3.69 -13.23
C PHE A 16 -4.27 2.71 -12.22
N PRO A 17 -5.01 1.69 -12.68
CA PRO A 17 -5.67 0.76 -11.77
C PRO A 17 -4.68 -0.03 -10.90
N SER A 18 -5.12 -0.41 -9.70
CA SER A 18 -4.44 -1.43 -8.93
C SER A 18 -4.47 -2.77 -9.66
N THR A 19 -3.46 -3.60 -9.42
CA THR A 19 -3.35 -4.92 -10.05
C THR A 19 -3.14 -5.98 -8.99
N VAL A 20 -3.93 -7.05 -9.07
CA VAL A 20 -3.73 -8.25 -8.28
C VAL A 20 -3.03 -9.30 -9.15
N PHE A 21 -1.98 -9.90 -8.62
CA PHE A 21 -1.16 -10.87 -9.35
C PHE A 21 -0.71 -12.01 -8.42
N ARG A 22 0.03 -12.97 -8.99
CA ARG A 22 0.51 -14.17 -8.30
C ARG A 22 -0.63 -14.94 -7.61
N ASN A 23 -1.52 -15.56 -8.38
CA ASN A 23 -2.64 -16.36 -7.85
C ASN A 23 -3.46 -15.62 -6.78
N ASN A 24 -3.69 -14.32 -6.98
CA ASN A 24 -4.39 -13.44 -6.06
C ASN A 24 -3.78 -13.31 -4.66
N THR A 25 -2.45 -13.44 -4.53
CA THR A 25 -1.75 -13.24 -3.24
C THR A 25 -0.96 -11.93 -3.16
N CYS A 26 -0.80 -11.19 -4.26
CA CYS A 26 -0.08 -9.93 -4.28
C CYS A 26 -0.93 -8.82 -4.90
N LEU A 27 -1.02 -7.69 -4.22
CA LEU A 27 -1.60 -6.45 -4.73
C LEU A 27 -0.51 -5.44 -5.01
N PHE A 28 -0.61 -4.75 -6.14
CA PHE A 28 0.11 -3.52 -6.46
C PHE A 28 -0.91 -2.38 -6.54
N ALA A 29 -0.81 -1.41 -5.63
CA ALA A 29 -1.68 -0.24 -5.56
C ALA A 29 -0.85 1.02 -5.89
N PRO A 30 -1.01 1.57 -7.11
CA PRO A 30 -0.25 2.73 -7.54
C PRO A 30 -0.83 4.03 -6.96
N ASN A 31 0.04 4.86 -6.40
CA ASN A 31 -0.23 6.24 -5.98
C ASN A 31 1.07 7.05 -6.08
N PHE A 32 1.06 8.28 -5.60
CA PHE A 32 2.30 8.99 -5.31
C PHE A 32 3.01 8.26 -4.15
N ALA A 33 3.97 7.40 -4.54
CA ALA A 33 4.44 6.14 -3.93
C ALA A 33 3.57 4.90 -4.21
N ASN A 34 4.25 3.84 -4.65
CA ASN A 34 3.67 2.54 -4.90
C ASN A 34 3.54 1.76 -3.60
N THR A 35 2.36 1.22 -3.33
CA THR A 35 2.12 0.30 -2.22
C THR A 35 1.97 -1.12 -2.74
N CYS A 36 2.72 -2.06 -2.17
CA CYS A 36 2.51 -3.49 -2.39
C CYS A 36 1.89 -4.13 -1.15
N ALA A 37 0.94 -5.04 -1.33
CA ALA A 37 0.39 -5.82 -0.24
C ALA A 37 0.51 -7.32 -0.55
N PHE A 38 0.98 -8.09 0.43
CA PHE A 38 1.23 -9.52 0.32
C PHE A 38 0.29 -10.26 1.28
N ASP A 39 -0.62 -11.04 0.72
CA ASP A 39 -1.50 -11.92 1.46
C ASP A 39 -0.71 -13.18 1.86
N THR A 40 -0.46 -13.34 3.17
CA THR A 40 0.21 -14.50 3.74
C THR A 40 -0.75 -15.35 4.58
N LYS A 41 -0.29 -16.51 5.03
CA LYS A 41 -1.06 -17.37 5.96
C LYS A 41 -1.33 -16.67 7.31
N GLU A 42 -0.40 -15.85 7.78
CA GLU A 42 -0.47 -15.22 9.10
C GLU A 42 -1.13 -13.83 9.10
N GLY A 43 -1.27 -13.23 7.92
CA GLY A 43 -1.87 -11.91 7.73
C GLY A 43 -1.23 -11.13 6.59
N LEU A 44 -1.56 -9.86 6.51
CA LEU A 44 -1.10 -8.95 5.46
C LEU A 44 0.27 -8.35 5.81
N VAL A 45 1.19 -8.35 4.85
CA VAL A 45 2.38 -7.51 4.85
C VAL A 45 2.18 -6.40 3.84
N ILE A 46 2.33 -5.15 4.26
CA ILE A 46 2.27 -3.98 3.38
C ILE A 46 3.68 -3.43 3.23
N PHE A 47 4.08 -3.09 2.01
CA PHE A 47 5.36 -2.48 1.69
C PHE A 47 5.10 -1.10 1.08
N ASP A 48 5.58 -0.07 1.78
CA ASP A 48 5.31 1.36 1.60
C ASP A 48 3.84 1.78 1.72
N VAL A 49 3.63 3.03 2.10
CA VAL A 49 2.33 3.71 2.11
C VAL A 49 2.51 5.11 1.51
N PRO A 50 1.52 5.67 0.80
CA PRO A 50 1.73 6.94 0.11
C PRO A 50 1.77 8.13 1.08
N ILE A 51 1.74 9.35 0.54
CA ILE A 51 1.39 10.52 1.34
C ILE A 51 0.03 10.36 2.03
N ARG A 52 -0.18 11.11 3.13
CA ARG A 52 -1.41 11.09 3.93
C ARG A 52 -2.69 11.25 3.10
N GLN A 53 -2.67 12.11 2.08
CA GLN A 53 -3.80 12.42 1.19
C GLN A 53 -4.29 11.20 0.40
N PHE A 54 -3.40 10.24 0.10
CA PHE A 54 -3.75 9.00 -0.61
C PHE A 54 -3.89 7.80 0.34
N GLY A 55 -3.77 8.00 1.65
CA GLY A 55 -3.87 6.93 2.65
C GLY A 55 -5.22 6.21 2.60
N GLN A 56 -6.34 6.96 2.54
CA GLN A 56 -7.67 6.35 2.49
C GLN A 56 -7.89 5.56 1.19
N LYS A 57 -7.53 6.15 0.04
CA LYS A 57 -7.61 5.46 -1.26
C LYS A 57 -6.85 4.13 -1.23
N THR A 58 -5.62 4.13 -0.71
CA THR A 58 -4.79 2.92 -0.62
C THR A 58 -5.38 1.89 0.33
N PHE A 59 -5.90 2.34 1.47
CA PHE A 59 -6.61 1.46 2.41
C PHE A 59 -7.80 0.78 1.76
N ASP A 60 -8.62 1.52 1.01
CA ASP A 60 -9.78 0.98 0.32
C ASP A 60 -9.38 -0.07 -0.73
N GLU A 61 -8.31 0.18 -1.50
CA GLU A 61 -7.75 -0.78 -2.45
C GLU A 61 -7.24 -2.06 -1.76
N VAL A 62 -6.53 -1.93 -0.64
CA VAL A 62 -6.07 -3.09 0.16
C VAL A 62 -7.25 -3.87 0.74
N ARG A 63 -8.33 -3.20 1.13
CA ARG A 63 -9.51 -3.86 1.71
C ARG A 63 -10.44 -4.49 0.67
N LYS A 64 -10.47 -3.96 -0.55
CA LYS A 64 -11.06 -4.69 -1.71
C LYS A 64 -10.28 -5.97 -2.02
N PHE A 65 -8.96 -5.95 -1.83
CA PHE A 65 -8.10 -7.10 -2.05
C PHE A 65 -8.27 -8.19 -0.98
N THR A 66 -8.23 -7.84 0.31
CA THR A 66 -8.40 -8.83 1.40
C THR A 66 -8.75 -8.19 2.74
N ASN A 67 -9.47 -8.93 3.58
CA ASN A 67 -9.87 -8.53 4.93
C ASN A 67 -8.94 -9.07 6.04
N LYS A 68 -7.84 -9.74 5.66
CA LYS A 68 -6.87 -10.26 6.63
C LYS A 68 -6.27 -9.14 7.49
N PRO A 69 -5.92 -9.44 8.76
CA PRO A 69 -5.28 -8.46 9.63
C PRO A 69 -3.91 -8.05 9.08
N VAL A 70 -3.61 -6.75 9.12
CA VAL A 70 -2.26 -6.25 8.81
C VAL A 70 -1.32 -6.66 9.95
N LYS A 71 -0.23 -7.33 9.60
CA LYS A 71 0.83 -7.75 10.53
C LYS A 71 2.01 -6.80 10.51
N TYR A 72 2.41 -6.35 9.31
CA TYR A 72 3.57 -5.49 9.13
C TYR A 72 3.27 -4.41 8.09
N ILE A 73 3.76 -3.21 8.35
CA ILE A 73 3.97 -2.16 7.36
C ILE A 73 5.48 -1.94 7.31
N ILE A 74 6.09 -2.25 6.17
CA ILE A 74 7.52 -2.16 5.93
C ILE A 74 7.74 -0.90 5.09
N TYR A 75 8.64 -0.03 5.53
CA TYR A 75 9.02 1.16 4.82
C TYR A 75 10.33 0.90 4.08
N SER A 76 10.36 1.20 2.79
CA SER A 76 11.59 1.18 1.99
C SER A 76 12.56 2.27 2.43
N HIS A 77 12.05 3.47 2.70
CA HIS A 77 12.79 4.63 3.20
C HIS A 77 11.86 5.67 3.85
N GLY A 78 12.44 6.71 4.45
CA GLY A 78 11.73 7.70 5.28
C GLY A 78 11.32 9.00 4.59
N HIS A 79 11.12 9.04 3.27
CA HIS A 79 10.62 10.24 2.61
C HIS A 79 9.10 10.41 2.75
N PHE A 80 8.63 11.65 2.61
CA PHE A 80 7.25 12.02 2.88
C PHE A 80 6.24 11.31 1.98
N ASP A 81 6.65 10.96 0.76
CA ASP A 81 5.85 10.27 -0.24
C ASP A 81 5.67 8.79 0.04
N HIS A 82 6.58 8.13 0.77
CA HIS A 82 6.58 6.67 1.00
C HIS A 82 6.23 6.21 2.43
N ALA A 83 5.97 7.13 3.36
CA ALA A 83 5.91 6.78 4.78
C ALA A 83 4.68 7.25 5.58
N PHE A 84 3.75 8.04 5.04
CA PHE A 84 2.80 8.79 5.88
C PHE A 84 1.30 8.43 5.71
N GLY A 85 0.98 7.53 4.80
CA GLY A 85 -0.39 7.11 4.44
C GLY A 85 -0.96 6.01 5.35
N TYR A 86 -0.32 5.71 6.49
CA TYR A 86 -0.66 4.59 7.36
C TYR A 86 -1.92 4.80 8.21
N GLY A 87 -2.40 6.05 8.36
CA GLY A 87 -3.46 6.43 9.30
C GLY A 87 -4.69 5.48 9.33
N PRO A 88 -5.35 5.22 8.19
CA PRO A 88 -6.52 4.34 8.14
C PRO A 88 -6.25 2.90 8.62
N PHE A 89 -5.06 2.36 8.34
CA PHE A 89 -4.67 1.04 8.84
C PHE A 89 -4.53 1.03 10.36
N ILE A 90 -3.90 2.06 10.94
CA ILE A 90 -3.74 2.19 12.39
C ILE A 90 -5.11 2.34 13.08
N GLU A 91 -6.01 3.13 12.49
CA GLU A 91 -7.38 3.29 12.99
C GLU A 91 -8.15 1.96 12.98
N GLU A 92 -8.06 1.19 11.89
CA GLU A 92 -8.68 -0.12 11.81
C GLU A 92 -8.12 -1.09 12.86
N ILE A 93 -6.79 -1.14 13.01
CA ILE A 93 -6.12 -1.99 14.01
C ILE A 93 -6.61 -1.64 15.42
N LYS A 94 -6.68 -0.35 15.77
CA LYS A 94 -7.20 0.11 17.07
C LYS A 94 -8.66 -0.27 17.28
N LYS A 95 -9.52 -0.08 16.28
CA LYS A 95 -10.95 -0.48 16.34
C LYS A 95 -11.13 -1.98 16.57
N LYS A 96 -10.22 -2.80 16.05
CA LYS A 96 -10.18 -4.26 16.25
C LYS A 96 -9.49 -4.70 17.55
N GLY A 97 -9.12 -3.77 18.44
CA GLY A 97 -8.42 -4.06 19.70
C GLY A 97 -6.94 -4.45 19.54
N GLY A 98 -6.38 -4.29 18.34
CA GLY A 98 -4.97 -4.54 18.07
C GLY A 98 -4.06 -3.42 18.55
N ARG A 99 -2.77 -3.69 18.63
CA ARG A 99 -1.72 -2.73 18.98
C ARG A 99 -0.66 -2.71 17.89
N CYS A 100 -0.21 -1.51 17.54
CA CYS A 100 0.98 -1.33 16.71
C CYS A 100 2.20 -1.31 17.63
N LEU A 101 3.13 -2.22 17.38
CA LEU A 101 4.44 -2.18 18.02
C LEU A 101 5.22 -1.03 17.38
N LYS A 102 5.88 -0.22 18.22
CA LYS A 102 6.79 0.83 17.76
C LYS A 102 8.13 0.21 17.39
#